data_AF-A0A9W7PK20-F1
#
_entry.id   AF-A0A9W7PK20-F1
#
_cell.length_a   1.000
_cell.length_b   1.000
_cell.length_c   1.000
_cell.angle_alpha   90.00
_cell.angle_beta   90.00
_cell.angle_gamma   90.00
#
_symmetry.space_group_name_H-M   'P 1'
#
loop_
_entity.id
_entity.type
_entity.pdbx_description
1 polymer ?
#
loop_
_entity_poly.entity_id
_entity_poly.type
_entity_poly.pdbx_seq_one_letter_code
_entity_poly.pdbx_strand_id
1 'polypeptide(L)' 'MNKTELIKNVAQSADISQKDASAAVQSVFDTIANALQSGDKVQLIGFGTFEGAGC' A
#
# COMPACT_ATOMS: atom_id res chain seq x y z
N MET A 1 7.65 -4.12 -12.06
CA MET A 1 6.55 -3.29 -11.53
C MET A 1 7.10 -2.30 -10.52
N ASN A 2 7.28 -1.05 -10.95
CA ASN A 2 7.56 0.10 -10.10
C ASN A 2 6.23 0.75 -9.62
N LYS A 3 6.31 1.83 -8.83
CA LYS A 3 5.12 2.52 -8.28
C LYS A 3 4.17 3.04 -9.37
N THR A 4 4.70 3.58 -10.46
CA THR A 4 3.89 4.10 -11.57
C THR A 4 3.15 2.99 -12.29
N GLU A 5 3.82 1.86 -12.55
CA GLU A 5 3.19 0.67 -13.13
C GLU A 5 2.12 0.10 -12.20
N LEU A 6 2.36 0.08 -10.89
CA LEU A 6 1.39 -0.36 -9.89
C LEU A 6 0.12 0.51 -9.93
N ILE A 7 0.26 1.84 -9.90
CA ILE A 7 -0.89 2.77 -9.97
C ILE A 7 -1.70 2.54 -11.24
N LYS A 8 -1.03 2.37 -12.39
CA LYS A 8 -1.72 2.11 -13.66
C LYS A 8 -2.50 0.79 -13.61
N ASN A 9 -1.88 -0.28 -13.11
CA ASN A 9 -2.53 -1.58 -12.99
C ASN A 9 -3.71 -1.54 -12.01
N VAL A 10 -3.59 -0.82 -10.88
CA VAL A 10 -4.70 -0.63 -9.92
C VAL A 10 -5.83 0.16 -10.56
N ALA A 11 -5.53 1.28 -11.23
CA ALA A 11 -6.54 2.09 -11.93
C ALA A 11 -7.34 1.26 -12.94
N GLN A 12 -6.63 0.46 -13.75
CA GLN A 12 -7.26 -0.41 -14.74
C GLN A 12 -8.06 -1.55 -14.10
N SER A 13 -7.52 -2.21 -13.08
CA SER A 13 -8.16 -3.39 -12.48
C SER A 13 -9.37 -3.03 -11.62
N ALA A 14 -9.34 -1.86 -10.98
CA ALA A 14 -10.43 -1.37 -10.14
C ALA A 14 -11.43 -0.47 -10.90
N ASP A 15 -11.18 -0.21 -12.19
CA ASP A 15 -11.97 0.68 -13.04
C ASP A 15 -12.18 2.09 -12.43
N ILE A 16 -11.06 2.69 -11.99
CA ILE A 16 -11.04 4.02 -11.39
C ILE A 16 -10.07 4.94 -12.12
N SER A 17 -10.19 6.25 -11.89
CA SER A 17 -9.26 7.21 -12.46
C SER A 17 -7.83 6.98 -11.94
N GLN A 18 -6.82 7.29 -12.76
CA GLN A 18 -5.42 7.23 -12.31
C GLN A 18 -5.14 8.16 -11.12
N LYS A 19 -5.90 9.27 -11.00
CA LYS A 19 -5.80 10.19 -9.86
C LYS A 19 -6.23 9.50 -8.57
N ASP A 20 -7.37 8.81 -8.61
CA ASP A 20 -7.92 8.12 -7.44
C ASP A 20 -7.06 6.90 -7.08
N ALA A 21 -6.58 6.16 -8.07
CA ALA A 21 -5.64 5.06 -7.85
C ALA A 21 -4.32 5.54 -7.22
N SER A 22 -3.79 6.68 -7.68
CA SER A 22 -2.59 7.27 -7.10
C SER A 22 -2.79 7.64 -5.63
N ALA A 23 -3.92 8.29 -5.31
CA ALA A 23 -4.27 8.65 -3.94
C ALA A 23 -4.45 7.41 -3.04
N ALA A 24 -5.15 6.39 -3.53
CA ALA A 24 -5.38 5.15 -2.79
C ALA A 24 -4.08 4.39 -2.52
N VAL A 25 -3.24 4.20 -3.53
CA VAL A 25 -1.94 3.52 -3.39
C VAL A 25 -1.04 4.28 -2.42
N GLN A 26 -0.98 5.61 -2.52
CA GLN A 26 -0.23 6.43 -1.59
C GLN A 26 -0.75 6.26 -0.15
N SER A 27 -2.06 6.38 0.06
CA SER A 27 -2.66 6.26 1.38
C SER A 27 -2.41 4.89 2.01
N VAL A 28 -2.46 3.80 1.24
CA VAL A 28 -2.14 2.45 1.75
C VAL A 28 -0.70 2.39 2.27
N PHE A 29 0.27 2.88 1.49
CA PHE A 29 1.67 2.88 1.93
C PHE A 29 1.90 3.75 3.16
N ASP A 30 1.29 4.94 3.21
CA ASP A 30 1.42 5.84 4.36
C ASP A 30 0.79 5.25 5.63
N THR A 31 -0.39 4.64 5.52
CA THR A 31 -1.04 3.98 6.66
C THR A 31 -0.21 2.81 7.18
N ILE A 32 0.35 1.98 6.29
CA ILE A 32 1.24 0.89 6.69
C ILE A 32 2.49 1.47 7.37
N ALA A 33 3.16 2.44 6.74
CA ALA A 33 4.38 3.05 7.28
C ALA A 33 4.17 3.65 8.68
N ASN A 34 3.07 4.38 8.90
CA ASN A 34 2.73 4.97 10.20
C ASN A 34 2.45 3.91 11.27
N ALA A 35 1.76 2.83 10.92
CA ALA A 35 1.53 1.71 11.83
C ALA A 35 2.87 1.07 12.24
N LEU A 36 3.75 0.78 11.28
CA LEU A 36 5.07 0.20 11.57
C LEU A 36 5.95 1.12 12.43
N GLN A 37 5.90 2.43 12.20
CA GLN A 37 6.61 3.43 13.03
C GLN A 37 6.10 3.46 14.47
N SER A 38 4.82 3.13 14.68
CA SER A 38 4.21 3.04 16.01
C SER A 38 4.52 1.71 16.72
N GLY A 39 5.27 0.81 16.07
CA GLY A 39 5.57 -0.53 16.57
C GLY A 39 4.48 -1.55 16.31
N ASP A 40 3.43 -1.16 15.57
CA ASP A 40 2.33 -2.05 15.23
C ASP A 40 2.71 -3.02 14.11
N LYS A 41 2.04 -4.17 14.09
CA LYS A 41 2.10 -5.12 12.98
C LYS A 41 0.87 -4.97 12.11
N VAL A 42 1.06 -4.89 10.79
CA VAL A 42 -0.04 -4.84 9.83
C VAL A 42 -0.16 -6.19 9.14
N GLN A 43 -1.23 -6.92 9.43
CA GLN A 43 -1.50 -8.22 8.82
C GLN A 43 -2.55 -8.08 7.71
N LEU A 44 -2.20 -8.47 6.49
CA LEU A 44 -3.11 -8.57 5.35
C LEU A 44 -3.27 -10.04 4.96
N ILE A 45 -4.41 -10.64 5.34
CA ILE A 45 -4.70 -12.05 5.08
C ILE A 45 -4.60 -12.34 3.58
N GLY A 46 -3.85 -13.38 3.22
CA GLY A 46 -3.62 -13.77 1.83
C GLY A 46 -2.51 -12.99 1.12
N PHE A 47 -1.90 -11.99 1.77
CA PHE A 47 -0.77 -11.24 1.22
C PHE A 47 0.49 -11.39 2.09
N GLY A 48 0.34 -11.21 3.40
CA GLY A 48 1.42 -11.35 4.37
C GLY A 48 1.28 -10.42 5.57
N THR A 49 2.36 -10.32 6.34
CA THR A 49 2.47 -9.42 7.49
C THR A 49 3.59 -8.43 7.24
N PHE A 50 3.32 -7.16 7.50
CA PHE A 50 4.32 -6.12 7.60
C PHE A 50 4.64 -5.90 9.07
N GLU A 51 5.91 -5.92 9.41
CA GLU A 51 6.41 -5.61 10.74
C GLU A 51 7.68 -4.76 10.60
N GLY A 52 7.88 -3.83 11.53
CA GLY A 52 9.10 -3.04 11.58
C GLY A 52 10.29 -3.98 11.76
N ALA A 53 11.39 -3.73 11.05
CA ALA A 53 12.63 -4.45 11.28
C ALA A 53 13.12 -4.10 12.69
N GLY A 54 12.76 -4.93 13.68
CA GLY A 54 13.33 -4.85 15.00
C GLY A 54 14.84 -4.99 14.87
N CYS A 55 15.58 -4.09 15.54
CA CYS A 55 16.99 -4.33 15.84
C CYS A 55 17.15 -5.63 16.64
#